data_AF-A0A0D2JMR4-F1
#
_entry.id   AF-A0A0D2JMR4-F1
#
_cell.length_a   1.000
_cell.length_b   1.000
_cell.length_c   1.000
_cell.angle_alpha   90.00
_cell.angle_beta   90.00
_cell.angle_gamma   90.00
#
_symmetry.space_group_name_H-M   'P 1'
#
loop_
_entity.id
_entity.type
_entity.pdbx_description
1 polymer ?
#
loop_
_entity_poly.entity_id
_entity_poly.type
_entity_poly.pdbx_seq_one_letter_code
_entity_poly.pdbx_strand_id
1 'polypeptide(L)'
;MDQTLTYYHFPCEHWRRIRTNNPMERIIREIRRRIKVVGAFPDGESALMLVAARLRHVASTKWGSRKYLNMELLNHRDYRESLTG
;
A
#
# COMPACT_ATOMS: atom_id res chain seq x y z
N MET A 1 6.09 17.21 -13.44
CA MET A 1 5.04 16.55 -14.25
C MET A 1 5.41 15.10 -14.64
N ASP A 2 6.59 14.61 -14.27
CA ASP A 2 7.13 13.32 -14.75
C ASP A 2 6.75 12.09 -13.89
N GLN A 3 6.38 12.29 -12.62
CA GLN A 3 6.09 11.20 -11.67
C GLN A 3 4.74 10.51 -11.91
N THR A 4 3.85 11.12 -12.70
CA THR A 4 2.51 10.57 -12.97
C THR A 4 2.51 9.67 -14.20
N LEU A 5 3.54 9.67 -15.05
CA LEU A 5 3.57 8.84 -16.26
C LEU A 5 4.27 7.49 -16.04
N THR A 6 5.00 7.33 -14.94
CA THR A 6 5.77 6.11 -14.66
C THR A 6 4.89 4.85 -14.56
N TYR A 7 3.60 4.98 -14.26
CA TYR A 7 2.70 3.83 -14.20
C TYR A 7 2.47 3.15 -15.56
N TYR A 8 2.68 3.85 -16.69
CA TYR A 8 2.52 3.28 -18.04
C TYR A 8 3.54 2.19 -18.36
N HIS A 9 4.67 2.16 -17.64
CA HIS A 9 5.67 1.09 -17.76
C HIS A 9 5.18 -0.24 -17.17
N PHE A 10 4.19 -0.21 -16.29
CA PHE A 10 3.62 -1.44 -15.72
C PHE A 10 2.57 -2.05 -16.66
N PRO A 11 2.28 -3.36 -16.56
CA PRO A 11 1.16 -3.99 -17.26
C PRO A 11 -0.17 -3.27 -17.00
N CYS A 12 -1.06 -3.21 -18.00
CA CYS A 12 -2.37 -2.53 -17.91
C CYS A 12 -3.23 -3.02 -16.73
N GLU A 13 -3.08 -4.30 -16.35
CA GLU A 13 -3.76 -4.90 -15.18
C GLU A 13 -3.33 -4.28 -13.85
N HIS A 14 -2.13 -3.70 -13.77
CA HIS A 14 -1.62 -3.02 -12.59
C HIS A 14 -2.01 -1.54 -12.53
N TRP A 15 -2.33 -0.89 -13.66
CA TRP A 15 -2.63 0.54 -13.71
C TRP A 15 -3.77 0.93 -12.77
N ARG A 16 -4.85 0.14 -12.72
CA ARG A 16 -5.99 0.43 -11.83
C ARG A 16 -5.60 0.35 -10.35
N ARG A 17 -4.64 -0.52 -9.99
CA ARG A 17 -4.15 -0.66 -8.61
C ARG A 17 -3.15 0.44 -8.27
N ILE A 18 -2.21 0.75 -9.18
CA ILE A 18 -1.20 1.81 -8.99
C ILE A 18 -1.87 3.19 -8.95
N ARG A 19 -2.90 3.42 -9.76
CA ARG A 19 -3.66 4.69 -9.78
C ARG A 19 -4.48 4.92 -8.51
N THR A 20 -4.84 3.87 -7.77
CA THR A 20 -5.78 4.00 -6.65
C THR A 20 -5.09 3.83 -5.30
N ASN A 21 -5.07 4.91 -4.50
CA ASN A 21 -4.53 4.89 -3.13
C ASN A 21 -5.54 4.41 -2.07
N ASN A 22 -6.67 3.87 -2.51
CA ASN A 22 -7.77 3.33 -1.69
C ASN A 22 -7.31 2.49 -0.48
N PRO A 23 -6.39 1.52 -0.62
CA PRO A 23 -5.91 0.74 0.52
C PRO A 23 -5.19 1.57 1.60
N MET A 24 -4.31 2.50 1.22
CA MET A 24 -3.63 3.38 2.18
C MET A 24 -4.62 4.34 2.84
N GLU A 25 -5.50 4.97 2.06
CA GLU A 25 -6.53 5.86 2.60
C GLU A 25 -7.41 5.15 3.63
N ARG A 26 -7.73 3.87 3.39
CA ARG A 26 -8.51 3.06 4.32
C ARG A 26 -7.77 2.86 5.65
N ILE A 27 -6.47 2.56 5.61
CA ILE A 27 -5.64 2.43 6.82
C ILE A 27 -5.56 3.75 7.56
N ILE A 28 -5.25 4.85 6.87
CA ILE A 28 -5.14 6.18 7.47
C ILE A 28 -6.46 6.59 8.12
N ARG A 29 -7.59 6.33 7.47
CA ARG A 29 -8.93 6.59 8.02
C ARG A 29 -9.19 5.77 9.28
N GLU A 30 -8.79 4.51 9.30
CA GLU A 30 -8.97 3.65 10.46
C GLU A 30 -8.11 4.11 11.65
N ILE A 31 -6.85 4.45 11.40
CA ILE A 31 -5.94 5.02 12.40
C ILE A 31 -6.55 6.30 13.00
N ARG A 32 -7.01 7.23 12.16
CA ARG A 32 -7.66 8.48 12.60
C ARG A 32 -8.92 8.23 13.43
N ARG A 33 -9.76 7.25 13.05
CA ARG A 33 -10.95 6.87 13.84
C ARG A 33 -10.57 6.38 15.24
N ARG A 34 -9.52 5.57 15.37
CA ARG A 34 -9.07 5.03 16.67
C ARG A 34 -8.43 6.11 17.54
N ILE A 35 -7.61 6.98 16.97
CA ILE A 35 -7.04 8.14 17.67
C ILE A 35 -8.16 9.06 18.18
N LYS A 36 -9.21 9.30 17.39
CA LYS A 36 -10.33 10.15 17.78
C LYS A 36 -11.06 9.66 19.05
N VAL A 37 -11.12 8.36 19.28
CA VAL A 37 -11.77 7.78 20.48
C VAL A 37 -10.95 8.01 21.75
N VAL A 38 -9.62 8.11 21.64
CA VAL A 38 -8.75 8.31 22.80
C VAL A 38 -8.82 9.74 23.34
N GLY A 39 -9.24 10.72 22.53
CA GLY A 39 -9.52 12.09 22.96
C GLY A 39 -8.26 12.92 23.24
N ALA A 40 -7.54 12.59 24.31
CA ALA A 40 -6.26 13.21 24.68
C ALA A 40 -5.28 12.10 25.11
N PHE A 41 -4.18 11.98 24.39
CA PHE A 41 -3.12 11.06 24.80
C PHE A 41 -2.29 11.69 25.94
N PRO A 42 -1.91 10.90 26.96
CA PRO A 42 -1.08 11.39 28.05
C PRO A 42 0.35 11.74 27.57
N ASP A 43 0.81 11.16 26.45
CA ASP A 43 2.10 11.44 25.82
C ASP A 43 2.10 11.06 24.33
N GLY A 44 2.96 11.70 23.53
CA GLY A 44 3.12 11.43 22.10
C GLY A 44 3.58 10.00 21.80
N GLU A 45 4.38 9.41 22.68
CA GLU A 45 4.86 8.03 22.53
C GLU A 45 3.72 7.02 22.68
N SER A 46 2.75 7.30 23.56
CA SER A 46 1.55 6.45 23.72
C SER A 46 0.70 6.42 22.45
N ALA A 47 0.60 7.56 21.75
CA ALA A 47 -0.08 7.64 20.46
C ALA A 47 0.67 6.84 19.38
N LEU A 48 2.01 6.98 19.34
CA LEU A 48 2.85 6.23 18.41
C LEU A 48 2.73 4.72 18.63
N MET A 49 2.79 4.26 19.89
CA MET A 49 2.61 2.85 20.24
C MET A 49 1.26 2.30 19.78
N LEU A 50 0.16 3.05 19.96
CA LEU A 50 -1.16 2.63 19.52
C LEU A 50 -1.24 2.49 17.99
N VAL A 51 -0.66 3.44 17.26
CA VAL A 51 -0.58 3.38 15.80
C VAL A 51 0.29 2.23 15.35
N ALA A 52 1.47 2.05 15.93
CA ALA A 52 2.40 0.97 15.61
C ALA A 52 1.81 -0.42 15.88
N ALA A 53 1.16 -0.60 17.04
CA ALA A 53 0.44 -1.82 17.36
C ALA A 53 -0.68 -2.11 16.35
N ARG A 54 -1.41 -1.07 15.92
CA ARG A 54 -2.45 -1.22 14.91
C ARG A 54 -1.88 -1.60 13.55
N LEU A 55 -0.82 -0.94 13.12
CA LEU A 55 -0.13 -1.24 11.86
C LEU A 55 0.40 -2.67 11.85
N ARG A 56 1.05 -3.10 12.95
CA ARG A 56 1.52 -4.48 13.12
C ARG A 56 0.38 -5.47 13.00
N HIS A 57 -0.74 -5.23 13.68
CA HIS A 57 -1.90 -6.11 13.56
C HIS A 57 -2.45 -6.17 12.12
N VAL A 58 -2.58 -5.03 11.44
CA VAL A 58 -3.03 -4.99 10.04
C VAL A 58 -2.06 -5.75 9.13
N ALA A 59 -0.76 -5.59 9.32
CA ALA A 59 0.27 -6.35 8.61
C ALA A 59 0.22 -7.85 8.90
N SER A 60 -0.12 -8.25 10.13
CA SER A 60 -0.32 -9.65 10.50
C SER A 60 -1.64 -10.25 9.98
N THR A 61 -2.58 -9.44 9.46
CA THR A 61 -3.80 -9.96 8.84
C THR A 61 -3.58 -10.37 7.39
N LYS A 62 -4.63 -10.92 6.73
CA LYS A 62 -4.67 -11.21 5.28
C LYS A 62 -4.22 -10.05 4.39
N TRP A 63 -4.17 -8.82 4.92
CA TRP A 63 -3.69 -7.65 4.22
C TRP A 63 -2.18 -7.68 3.96
N GLY A 64 -1.35 -8.13 4.92
CA GLY A 64 0.11 -8.22 4.72
C GLY A 64 0.54 -9.38 3.82
N SER A 65 -0.24 -10.47 3.78
CA SER A 65 0.04 -11.63 2.91
C SER A 65 -0.53 -11.48 1.49
N ARG A 66 -1.30 -10.43 1.19
CA ARG A 66 -1.88 -10.23 -0.14
C ARG A 66 -0.83 -9.65 -1.09
N LYS A 67 -0.49 -10.40 -2.15
CA LYS A 67 0.25 -9.87 -3.30
C LYS A 67 -0.58 -8.77 -3.97
N TYR A 68 -0.24 -7.51 -3.71
CA TYR A 68 -0.96 -6.35 -4.23
C TYR A 68 -0.71 -6.15 -5.73
N LEU A 69 0.51 -6.43 -6.18
CA LEU A 69 0.90 -6.49 -7.59
C LEU A 69 1.36 -7.92 -7.91
N ASN A 70 0.93 -8.45 -9.05
CA ASN A 70 1.41 -9.75 -9.52
C ASN A 70 2.73 -9.54 -10.28
N MET A 71 3.84 -9.92 -9.66
CA MET A 71 5.19 -9.77 -10.23
C MET A 71 5.48 -10.75 -11.37
N GLU A 72 4.69 -11.83 -11.50
CA GLU A 72 4.85 -12.78 -12.63
C GLU A 72 4.53 -12.12 -13.98
N LEU A 73 3.60 -11.16 -13.99
CA LEU A 73 3.23 -10.39 -15.18
C LEU A 73 4.30 -9.37 -15.60
N LEU A 74 5.10 -8.90 -14.64
CA LEU A 74 6.28 -8.07 -14.92
C LEU A 74 7.39 -8.93 -15.54
N ASN A 75 7.72 -10.06 -14.90
CA ASN A 75 8.76 -10.97 -15.38
C ASN A 75 8.47 -11.53 -16.78
N HIS A 76 7.20 -11.81 -17.13
CA HIS A 76 6.84 -12.30 -18.46
C HIS A 76 7.00 -11.24 -19.56
N ARG A 77 6.81 -9.94 -19.22
CA ARG A 77 7.02 -8.83 -20.16
C ARG A 77 8.51 -8.60 -20.40
N ASP A 78 9.32 -8.60 -19.34
CA ASP A 78 10.77 -8.47 -19.42
C ASP A 78 11.41 -9.61 -20.23
N TYR A 79 10.85 -10.84 -20.11
CA TYR A 79 11.30 -12.00 -20.88
C TYR A 79 10.91 -11.95 -22.37
N ARG A 80 9.81 -11.27 -22.74
CA ARG A 80 9.44 -11.06 -24.16
C ARG A 80 10.25 -9.96 -24.81
N GLU A 81 10.52 -8.88 -24.07
CA GLU A 81 11.37 -7.77 -24.53
C GLU A 81 12.84 -8.22 -24.70
N SER A 82 13.35 -9.16 -23.89
CA SER A 82 14.70 -9.72 -24.06
C SER A 82 14.86 -10.71 -25.20
N LEU A 83 13.78 -11.35 -25.66
CA LEU A 83 13.78 -12.26 -26.82
C LEU A 83 13.55 -11.54 -28.16
N THR A 84 13.20 -10.25 -28.12
CA THR A 84 12.95 -9.41 -29.31
C THR A 84 14.01 -8.32 -29.51
N GLY A 85 15.05 -8.29 -28.68
CA GLY A 85 16.21 -7.39 -28.77
C GLY A 85 17.47 -8.06 -29.29
#